data_AF-A0A1F6FS49-F1
#
_entry.id   AF-A0A1F6FS49-F1
#
_cell.length_a   1.000
_cell.length_b   1.000
_cell.length_c   1.000
_cell.angle_alpha   90.00
_cell.angle_beta   90.00
_cell.angle_gamma   90.00
#
_symmetry.space_group_name_H-M   'P 1'
#
loop_
_entity.id
_entity.type
_entity.pdbx_description
1 polymer ?
#
loop_
_entity_poly.entity_id
_entity_poly.type
_entity_poly.pdbx_seq_one_letter_code
_entity_poly.pdbx_strand_id
1 'polypeptide(L)'
;MLSKSVRFFTFTRLRNWRRASKTSIVQRRPLMRINNLIVICLLGVLATPTIADESQATSGKSVKLLIALHFPENYDTMKAIAQCESELVHRKNGDLLQNSTGSSARGTFQLLMSVHRPEMKRLGLDPNNDDDYMEYVRYLVKHYGLTPWAESYNCWRKKVKT
;
A
#
# COMPACT_ATOMS: atom_id res chain seq x y z
N MET A 1 31.33 -42.42 23.25
CA MET A 1 30.91 -41.41 24.25
C MET A 1 30.23 -40.26 23.52
N LEU A 2 28.90 -40.22 23.59
CA LEU A 2 28.03 -39.26 22.91
C LEU A 2 27.73 -38.09 23.87
N SER A 3 28.11 -36.87 23.51
CA SER A 3 27.66 -35.66 24.21
C SER A 3 26.67 -34.91 23.32
N LYS A 4 25.39 -35.00 23.68
CA LYS A 4 24.29 -34.22 23.09
C LYS A 4 24.15 -32.93 23.91
N SER A 5 24.33 -31.77 23.29
CA SER A 5 23.89 -30.50 23.86
C SER A 5 22.69 -29.98 23.07
N VAL A 6 21.52 -30.07 23.71
CA VAL A 6 20.27 -29.44 23.28
C VAL A 6 20.23 -28.08 23.99
N ARG A 7 20.22 -26.98 23.24
CA ARG A 7 19.90 -25.65 23.79
C ARG A 7 18.48 -25.27 23.41
N PHE A 8 17.60 -25.29 24.41
CA PHE A 8 16.30 -24.65 24.39
C PHE A 8 16.48 -23.12 24.38
N PHE A 9 15.94 -22.44 23.37
CA PHE A 9 15.71 -20.99 23.44
C PHE A 9 14.22 -20.76 23.66
N THR A 10 13.90 -20.29 24.86
CA THR A 10 12.55 -19.92 25.29
C THR A 10 12.16 -18.56 24.73
N PHE A 11 10.99 -18.54 24.12
CA PHE A 11 10.22 -17.37 23.69
C PHE A 11 9.92 -16.44 24.88
N THR A 12 10.24 -15.15 24.78
CA THR A 12 9.60 -14.13 25.64
C THR A 12 9.09 -12.98 24.77
N ARG A 13 7.77 -12.95 24.63
CA ARG A 13 6.98 -11.94 23.90
C ARG A 13 6.48 -10.93 24.92
N LEU A 14 6.97 -9.68 24.88
CA LEU A 14 6.38 -8.58 25.64
C LEU A 14 5.69 -7.60 24.68
N ARG A 15 4.36 -7.67 24.69
CA ARG A 15 3.44 -6.69 24.10
C ARG A 15 3.35 -5.49 25.05
N ASN A 16 3.76 -4.31 24.60
CA ASN A 16 3.44 -3.06 25.29
C ASN A 16 2.23 -2.40 24.63
N TRP A 17 1.08 -2.49 25.31
CA TRP A 17 -0.09 -1.64 25.09
C TRP A 17 0.01 -0.46 26.06
N ARG A 18 0.02 0.78 25.56
CA ARG A 18 -0.35 1.94 26.37
C ARG A 18 -1.53 2.65 25.73
N ARG A 19 -2.67 2.50 26.39
CA ARG A 19 -3.88 3.30 26.29
C ARG A 19 -3.63 4.60 27.05
N ALA A 20 -3.82 5.75 26.42
CA ALA A 20 -3.83 7.04 27.09
C ALA A 20 -5.16 7.75 26.78
N SER A 21 -6.02 7.79 27.78
CA SER A 21 -7.22 8.62 27.87
C SER A 21 -6.96 9.74 28.87
N LYS A 22 -7.14 11.00 28.46
CA LYS A 22 -7.24 12.18 29.34
C LYS A 22 -8.29 13.12 28.73
N THR A 23 -9.53 13.07 29.21
CA THR A 23 -10.13 13.97 30.21
C THR A 23 -10.24 15.43 29.77
N SER A 24 -11.50 15.82 29.59
CA SER A 24 -12.03 17.15 29.29
C SER A 24 -11.69 18.18 30.37
N ILE A 25 -11.27 19.38 29.96
CA ILE A 25 -11.25 20.58 30.81
C ILE A 25 -12.17 21.61 30.17
N VAL A 26 -13.27 21.88 30.86
CA VAL A 26 -14.22 22.96 30.56
C VAL A 26 -13.61 24.27 31.03
N GLN A 27 -13.24 25.14 30.10
CA GLN A 27 -12.71 26.47 30.41
C GLN A 27 -13.81 27.51 30.18
N ARG A 28 -14.36 28.06 31.28
CA ARG A 28 -15.32 29.16 31.27
C ARG A 28 -14.61 30.45 30.86
N ARG A 29 -15.17 31.20 29.90
CA ARG A 29 -14.73 32.56 29.54
C ARG A 29 -15.66 33.61 30.18
N PRO A 30 -15.14 34.72 30.73
CA PRO A 30 -15.98 35.79 31.28
C PRO A 30 -16.57 36.65 30.15
N LEU A 31 -17.82 37.09 30.37
CA LEU A 31 -18.53 38.08 29.55
C LEU A 31 -17.84 39.45 29.65
N MET A 32 -17.39 39.99 28.52
CA MET A 32 -16.98 41.39 28.41
C MET A 32 -18.05 42.16 27.62
N ARG A 33 -18.45 43.29 28.20
CA ARG A 33 -19.56 44.16 27.80
C ARG A 33 -19.36 44.77 26.41
N ILE A 34 -20.43 44.78 25.63
CA ILE A 34 -20.55 45.43 24.33
C ILE A 34 -20.78 46.92 24.58
N ASN A 35 -19.98 47.79 23.97
CA ASN A 35 -20.34 49.21 23.81
C ASN A 35 -20.01 49.62 22.37
N ASN A 36 -21.07 49.96 21.62
CA ASN A 36 -21.01 50.42 20.24
C ASN A 36 -20.46 51.86 20.18
N LEU A 37 -19.61 52.16 19.19
CA LEU A 37 -19.70 53.28 18.24
C LEU A 37 -18.40 53.41 17.43
N ILE A 38 -18.50 54.05 16.26
CA ILE A 38 -17.45 54.41 15.27
C ILE A 38 -17.37 53.39 14.11
N VAL A 39 -18.17 53.56 13.05
CA VAL A 39 -17.98 54.44 11.87
C VAL A 39 -16.82 54.00 10.95
N ILE A 40 -17.23 53.28 9.91
CA ILE A 40 -16.69 53.10 8.53
C ILE A 40 -15.16 53.20 8.37
N CYS A 41 -14.52 52.05 8.12
CA CYS A 41 -13.22 51.98 7.45
C CYS A 41 -13.32 51.00 6.27
N LEU A 42 -13.25 51.55 5.05
CA LEU A 42 -13.04 50.84 3.79
C LEU A 42 -11.65 50.19 3.82
N LEU A 43 -11.54 48.92 4.22
CA LEU A 43 -10.30 48.16 4.08
C LEU A 43 -10.60 46.68 3.83
N GLY A 44 -10.28 46.25 2.60
CA GLY A 44 -9.86 44.90 2.24
C GLY A 44 -10.76 43.77 2.67
N VAL A 45 -11.56 43.25 1.73
CA VAL A 45 -11.95 41.83 1.77
C VAL A 45 -10.64 41.04 1.77
N LEU A 46 -10.16 40.63 2.94
CA LEU A 46 -9.15 39.58 3.04
C LEU A 46 -9.83 38.30 2.56
N ALA A 47 -9.75 38.07 1.25
CA ALA A 47 -9.95 36.76 0.69
C ALA A 47 -8.97 35.84 1.43
N THR A 48 -9.50 35.01 2.31
CA THR A 48 -8.73 33.89 2.85
C THR A 48 -8.24 33.09 1.65
N PRO A 49 -6.92 32.87 1.48
CA PRO A 49 -6.49 31.85 0.54
C PRO A 49 -7.06 30.54 1.07
N THR A 50 -8.01 29.96 0.34
CA THR A 50 -8.28 28.53 0.45
C THR A 50 -7.01 27.86 -0.04
N ILE A 51 -6.11 27.53 0.88
CA ILE A 51 -5.13 26.47 0.63
C ILE A 51 -5.97 25.20 0.60
N ALA A 52 -6.47 24.87 -0.60
CA ALA A 52 -6.79 23.50 -0.95
C ALA A 52 -5.44 22.78 -0.94
N ASP A 53 -5.08 22.27 0.24
CA ASP A 53 -3.90 21.45 0.41
C ASP A 53 -4.16 20.14 -0.35
N GLU A 54 -3.64 20.15 -1.56
CA GLU A 54 -2.66 19.19 -2.05
C GLU A 54 -3.12 17.73 -2.21
N SER A 55 -3.24 17.38 -3.49
CA SER A 55 -2.65 16.19 -4.12
C SER A 55 -2.94 14.82 -3.50
N GLN A 56 -3.54 13.97 -4.33
CA GLN A 56 -2.77 12.80 -4.73
C GLN A 56 -2.64 12.85 -6.25
N ALA A 57 -1.66 13.63 -6.71
CA ALA A 57 -0.95 13.23 -7.91
C ALA A 57 -0.41 11.84 -7.59
N THR A 58 -0.94 10.83 -8.26
CA THR A 58 -0.30 9.54 -8.37
C THR A 58 1.14 9.82 -8.76
N SER A 59 2.06 9.76 -7.80
CA SER A 59 3.47 9.58 -8.07
C SER A 59 3.59 8.16 -8.59
N GLY A 60 3.08 7.96 -9.81
CA GLY A 60 2.88 6.67 -10.43
C GLY A 60 4.25 6.16 -10.78
N LYS A 61 4.89 5.48 -9.82
CA LYS A 61 6.09 4.72 -10.09
C LYS A 61 5.78 3.82 -11.28
N SER A 62 6.63 3.83 -12.30
CA SER A 62 6.45 2.90 -13.41
C SER A 62 6.45 1.46 -12.87
N VAL A 63 5.70 0.57 -13.52
CA VAL A 63 5.65 -0.84 -13.10
C VAL A 63 7.04 -1.46 -13.00
N LYS A 64 7.92 -1.12 -13.96
CA LYS A 64 9.31 -1.56 -13.95
C LYS A 64 10.07 -1.07 -12.72
N LEU A 65 9.85 0.18 -12.30
CA LEU A 65 10.45 0.74 -11.09
C LEU A 65 9.91 0.05 -9.84
N LEU A 66 8.60 -0.16 -9.74
CA LEU A 66 8.00 -0.90 -8.62
C LEU A 66 8.58 -2.31 -8.49
N ILE A 67 8.74 -3.03 -9.61
CA ILE A 67 9.35 -4.36 -9.62
C ILE A 67 10.83 -4.30 -9.19
N ALA A 68 11.60 -3.34 -9.70
CA ALA A 68 13.02 -3.18 -9.33
C ALA A 68 13.21 -2.89 -7.83
N LEU A 69 12.34 -2.06 -7.24
CA LEU A 69 12.39 -1.73 -5.81
C LEU A 69 12.08 -2.95 -4.91
N HIS A 70 11.14 -3.81 -5.33
CA HIS A 70 10.65 -4.91 -4.50
C HIS A 70 11.36 -6.24 -4.76
N PHE A 71 11.92 -6.42 -5.96
CA PHE A 71 12.55 -7.66 -6.44
C PHE A 71 13.90 -7.40 -7.12
N PRO A 72 14.90 -6.80 -6.44
CA PRO A 72 16.19 -6.51 -7.08
C PRO A 72 16.91 -7.77 -7.57
N GLU A 73 16.84 -8.87 -6.82
CA GLU A 73 17.52 -10.14 -7.16
C GLU A 73 16.77 -10.95 -8.22
N ASN A 74 15.45 -10.76 -8.34
CA ASN A 74 14.58 -11.53 -9.23
C ASN A 74 13.94 -10.64 -10.31
N TYR A 75 14.53 -9.48 -10.59
CA TYR A 75 13.94 -8.43 -11.41
C TYR A 75 13.45 -8.95 -12.76
N ASP A 76 14.32 -9.65 -13.51
CA ASP A 76 13.99 -10.11 -14.85
C ASP A 76 12.88 -11.16 -14.87
N THR A 77 12.85 -12.03 -13.87
CA THR A 77 11.78 -13.04 -13.74
C THR A 77 10.44 -12.38 -13.40
N MET A 78 10.42 -11.46 -12.44
CA MET A 78 9.18 -10.78 -12.03
C MET A 78 8.68 -9.83 -13.12
N LYS A 79 9.58 -9.16 -13.84
CA LYS A 79 9.26 -8.37 -15.04
C LYS A 79 8.66 -9.24 -16.14
N ALA A 80 9.22 -10.43 -16.39
CA ALA A 80 8.68 -11.36 -17.38
C ALA A 80 7.27 -11.86 -17.02
N ILE A 81 7.02 -12.15 -15.74
CA ILE A 81 5.69 -12.51 -15.23
C ILE A 81 4.72 -11.34 -15.45
N ALA A 82 5.05 -10.14 -14.98
CA ALA A 82 4.19 -8.96 -15.14
C ALA A 82 3.92 -8.61 -16.62
N GLN A 83 4.88 -8.85 -17.51
CA GLN A 83 4.68 -8.71 -18.95
C GLN A 83 3.66 -9.72 -19.50
N CYS A 84 3.66 -10.96 -19.00
CA CYS A 84 2.73 -12.01 -19.42
C CYS A 84 1.33 -11.84 -18.83
N GLU A 85 1.24 -11.36 -17.58
CA GLU A 85 -0.03 -11.17 -16.88
C GLU A 85 -0.78 -9.92 -17.37
N SER A 86 -0.06 -8.83 -17.63
CA SER A 86 -0.70 -7.53 -17.86
C SER A 86 0.01 -6.62 -18.84
N GLU A 87 1.01 -7.11 -19.56
CA GLU A 87 1.85 -6.29 -20.44
C GLU A 87 2.52 -5.12 -19.71
N LEU A 88 2.90 -5.32 -18.43
CA LEU A 88 3.44 -4.29 -17.54
C LEU A 88 2.48 -3.11 -17.29
N VAL A 89 1.17 -3.34 -17.44
CA VAL A 89 0.14 -2.37 -17.05
C VAL A 89 -0.34 -2.71 -15.63
N HIS A 90 -0.22 -1.75 -14.70
CA HIS A 90 -0.73 -1.90 -13.34
C HIS A 90 -2.09 -1.24 -13.15
N ARG A 91 -2.28 -0.07 -13.76
CA ARG A 91 -3.50 0.75 -13.62
C ARG A 91 -4.08 1.12 -14.97
N LYS A 92 -5.39 1.28 -15.02
CA LYS A 92 -6.15 1.83 -16.15
C LYS A 92 -7.17 2.81 -15.60
N ASN A 93 -7.09 4.07 -16.03
CA ASN A 93 -7.96 5.15 -15.56
C ASN A 93 -7.92 5.37 -14.03
N GLY A 94 -6.75 5.18 -13.41
CA GLY A 94 -6.58 5.33 -11.96
C GLY A 94 -6.84 4.05 -11.15
N ASP A 95 -7.67 3.15 -11.65
CA ASP A 95 -7.97 1.88 -10.99
C ASP A 95 -6.95 0.79 -11.31
N LEU A 96 -6.81 -0.21 -10.43
CA LEU A 96 -6.05 -1.42 -10.73
C LEU A 96 -6.59 -2.08 -12.00
N LEU A 97 -5.69 -2.48 -12.90
CA LEU A 97 -6.05 -3.12 -14.15
C LEU A 97 -6.96 -4.32 -13.89
N GLN A 98 -8.19 -4.23 -14.39
CA GLN A 98 -9.13 -5.34 -14.36
C GLN A 98 -8.82 -6.33 -15.47
N ASN A 99 -8.85 -7.61 -15.10
CA ASN A 99 -8.74 -8.71 -16.04
C ASN A 99 -9.86 -8.66 -17.10
N SER A 100 -9.49 -8.91 -18.37
CA SER A 100 -10.38 -8.79 -19.52
C SER A 100 -11.47 -9.85 -19.59
N THR A 101 -11.29 -11.01 -18.95
CA THR A 101 -12.28 -12.12 -18.98
C THR A 101 -13.30 -12.03 -17.84
N GLY A 102 -13.29 -10.94 -17.07
CA GLY A 102 -14.25 -10.70 -16.00
C GLY A 102 -13.90 -11.36 -14.66
N SER A 103 -12.74 -12.01 -14.54
CA SER A 103 -12.28 -12.57 -13.27
C SER A 103 -11.98 -11.49 -12.21
N SER A 104 -11.74 -11.93 -10.96
CA SER A 104 -11.34 -11.04 -9.87
C SER A 104 -9.87 -10.61 -9.93
N ALA A 105 -9.11 -11.05 -10.94
CA ALA A 105 -7.70 -10.71 -11.09
C ALA A 105 -7.51 -9.19 -11.27
N ARG A 106 -6.56 -8.60 -10.53
CA ARG A 106 -6.26 -7.16 -10.56
C ARG A 106 -4.76 -6.85 -10.58
N GLY A 107 -4.42 -5.72 -11.18
CA GLY A 107 -3.08 -5.13 -11.14
C GLY A 107 -2.09 -5.84 -12.07
N THR A 108 -0.79 -5.59 -11.86
CA THR A 108 0.21 -6.00 -12.85
C THR A 108 0.58 -7.49 -12.78
N PHE A 109 0.35 -8.11 -11.63
CA PHE A 109 0.54 -9.54 -11.42
C PHE A 109 -0.77 -10.32 -11.47
N GLN A 110 -1.87 -9.67 -11.88
CA GLN A 110 -3.21 -10.28 -12.04
C GLN A 110 -3.65 -11.14 -10.84
N LEU A 111 -3.40 -10.66 -9.63
CA LEU A 111 -3.76 -11.36 -8.40
C LEU A 111 -5.28 -11.51 -8.28
N LEU A 112 -5.77 -12.74 -8.11
CA LEU A 112 -7.19 -13.05 -7.89
C LEU A 112 -7.66 -12.44 -6.57
N MET A 113 -8.29 -11.27 -6.65
CA MET A 113 -8.69 -10.50 -5.47
C MET A 113 -9.72 -11.22 -4.59
N SER A 114 -10.55 -12.08 -5.17
CA SER A 114 -11.50 -12.90 -4.41
C SER A 114 -10.80 -13.88 -3.45
N VAL A 115 -9.57 -14.28 -3.76
CA VAL A 115 -8.77 -15.19 -2.94
C VAL A 115 -7.85 -14.42 -2.00
N HIS A 116 -7.22 -13.35 -2.49
CA HIS A 116 -6.10 -12.72 -1.79
C HIS A 116 -6.46 -11.53 -0.90
N ARG A 117 -7.56 -10.80 -1.18
CA ARG A 117 -7.95 -9.64 -0.36
C ARG A 117 -8.09 -9.95 1.14
N PRO A 118 -8.66 -11.10 1.57
CA PRO A 118 -8.75 -11.42 3.00
C PRO A 118 -7.38 -11.49 3.67
N GLU A 119 -6.39 -12.06 2.99
CA GLU A 119 -5.03 -12.19 3.53
C GLU A 119 -4.29 -10.85 3.51
N MET A 120 -4.41 -10.05 2.44
CA MET A 120 -3.88 -8.69 2.39
C MET A 120 -4.41 -7.86 3.57
N LYS A 121 -5.72 -7.92 3.83
CA LYS A 121 -6.35 -7.26 4.98
C LYS A 121 -5.79 -7.77 6.31
N ARG A 122 -5.56 -9.09 6.45
CA ARG A 122 -4.96 -9.68 7.66
C ARG A 122 -3.55 -9.15 7.91
N LEU A 123 -2.79 -8.89 6.85
CA LEU A 123 -1.44 -8.32 6.89
C LEU A 123 -1.44 -6.79 7.03
N GLY A 124 -2.60 -6.14 6.94
CA GLY A 124 -2.72 -4.68 7.00
C GLY A 124 -2.31 -3.97 5.70
N LEU A 125 -2.32 -4.68 4.57
CA LEU A 125 -1.96 -4.17 3.26
C LEU A 125 -3.20 -3.71 2.48
N ASP A 126 -3.14 -2.53 1.86
CA ASP A 126 -4.17 -2.05 0.95
C ASP A 126 -3.79 -2.38 -0.51
N PRO A 127 -4.54 -3.23 -1.24
CA PRO A 127 -4.27 -3.51 -2.64
C PRO A 127 -4.30 -2.28 -3.55
N ASN A 128 -4.97 -1.19 -3.15
CA ASN A 128 -5.02 0.04 -3.92
C ASN A 128 -3.80 0.94 -3.68
N ASN A 129 -2.90 0.60 -2.76
CA ASN A 129 -1.58 1.19 -2.65
C ASN A 129 -0.57 0.33 -3.44
N ASP A 130 0.18 0.96 -4.35
CA ASP A 130 1.10 0.25 -5.25
C ASP A 130 2.21 -0.49 -4.50
N ASP A 131 2.75 0.10 -3.42
CA ASP A 131 3.81 -0.52 -2.62
C ASP A 131 3.24 -1.67 -1.78
N ASP A 132 2.05 -1.52 -1.18
CA ASP A 132 1.38 -2.60 -0.43
C ASP A 132 0.99 -3.78 -1.33
N TYR A 133 0.54 -3.49 -2.56
CA TYR A 133 0.29 -4.51 -3.58
C TYR A 133 1.57 -5.30 -3.87
N MET A 134 2.69 -4.60 -4.08
CA MET A 134 3.99 -5.24 -4.35
C MET A 134 4.54 -5.99 -3.13
N GLU A 135 4.34 -5.50 -1.91
CA GLU A 135 4.72 -6.20 -0.69
C GLU A 135 3.92 -7.50 -0.54
N TYR A 136 2.65 -7.51 -0.95
CA TYR A 136 1.88 -8.75 -0.99
C TYR A 136 2.36 -9.72 -2.09
N VAL A 137 2.79 -9.22 -3.25
CA VAL A 137 3.45 -10.07 -4.26
C VAL A 137 4.74 -10.67 -3.69
N ARG A 138 5.54 -9.89 -2.94
CA ARG A 138 6.74 -10.40 -2.23
C ARG A 138 6.38 -11.47 -1.22
N TYR A 139 5.30 -11.27 -0.45
CA TYR A 139 4.77 -12.29 0.45
C TYR A 139 4.46 -13.59 -0.30
N LEU A 140 3.75 -13.51 -1.43
CA LEU A 140 3.45 -14.70 -2.24
C LEU A 140 4.72 -15.42 -2.72
N VAL A 141 5.70 -14.67 -3.26
CA VAL A 141 6.98 -15.24 -3.71
C VAL A 141 7.73 -15.90 -2.56
N LYS A 142 7.78 -15.26 -1.39
CA LYS A 142 8.47 -15.79 -0.20
C LYS A 142 7.84 -17.09 0.30
N HIS A 143 6.52 -17.21 0.26
CA HIS A 143 5.80 -18.33 0.86
C HIS A 143 5.48 -19.47 -0.12
N TYR A 144 5.34 -19.15 -1.41
CA TYR A 144 4.86 -20.10 -2.43
C TYR A 144 5.76 -20.16 -3.67
N GLY A 145 6.85 -19.39 -3.70
CA GLY A 145 7.66 -19.23 -4.90
C GLY A 145 6.84 -18.61 -6.04
N LEU A 146 7.04 -19.12 -7.25
CA LEU A 146 6.33 -18.62 -8.44
C LEU A 146 5.04 -19.41 -8.76
N THR A 147 4.63 -20.32 -7.87
CA THR A 147 3.44 -21.17 -8.04
C THR A 147 2.15 -20.37 -8.36
N PRO A 148 1.90 -19.18 -7.78
CA PRO A 148 0.72 -18.38 -8.13
C PRO A 148 0.61 -17.99 -9.62
N TRP A 149 1.72 -18.03 -10.36
CA TRP A 149 1.80 -17.72 -11.79
C TRP A 149 2.18 -18.94 -12.64
N ALA A 150 1.88 -20.15 -12.16
CA ALA A 150 2.15 -21.39 -12.90
C ALA A 150 1.38 -21.46 -14.22
N GLU A 151 0.15 -20.93 -14.27
CA GLU A 151 -0.69 -20.91 -15.48
C GLU A 151 -0.02 -20.15 -16.64
N SER A 152 0.74 -19.09 -16.33
CA SER A 152 1.47 -18.29 -17.32
C SER A 152 2.92 -18.75 -17.54
N TYR A 153 3.35 -19.87 -16.95
CA TYR A 153 4.72 -20.41 -17.03
C TYR A 153 5.30 -20.45 -18.44
N ASN A 154 4.51 -20.96 -19.39
CA ASN A 154 4.95 -21.09 -20.78
C ASN A 154 5.22 -19.75 -21.46
N CYS A 155 4.57 -18.67 -21.00
CA CYS A 155 4.84 -17.32 -21.46
C CYS A 155 6.13 -16.77 -20.84
N TRP A 156 6.22 -16.71 -19.52
CA TRP A 156 7.32 -15.99 -18.87
C TRP A 156 8.66 -16.72 -18.94
N ARG A 157 8.69 -18.06 -18.97
CA ARG A 157 9.95 -18.81 -19.08
C ARG A 157 10.73 -18.48 -20.36
N LYS A 158 10.02 -18.12 -21.44
CA LYS A 158 10.64 -17.76 -22.72
C LYS A 158 11.29 -16.39 -22.63
N LYS A 159 10.65 -15.45 -21.94
CA LYS A 159 11.09 -14.06 -21.79
C LYS A 159 12.28 -13.88 -20.84
N VAL A 160 12.52 -14.82 -19.92
CA VAL A 160 13.69 -14.79 -19.01
C VAL A 160 14.96 -15.30 -19.70
N LYS A 161 14.83 -16.18 -20.70
CA LYS A 161 15.97 -16.74 -21.45
C LYS A 161 16.50 -15.83 -22.57
N THR A 162 15.90 -14.67 -22.73
CA THR A 162 16.21 -13.70 -23.81
C THR A 162 17.04 -12.58 -23.21
#